data_AF-A0A819P4B5-F1
#
_entry.id   AF-A0A819P4B5-F1
#
_cell.length_a   1.000
_cell.length_b   1.000
_cell.length_c   1.000
_cell.angle_alpha   90.00
_cell.angle_beta   90.00
_cell.angle_gamma   90.00
#
_symmetry.space_group_name_H-M   'P 1'
#
loop_
_entity.id
_entity.type
_entity.pdbx_description
1 polymer ?
#
loop_
_entity_poly.entity_id
_entity_poly.type
_entity_poly.pdbx_seq_one_letter_code
_entity_poly.pdbx_strand_id
1 'polypeptide(L)'
;KLKRVDMNTHVCSSYFVTDIDTKKQRGELNSAKFNEPQGLTIFDHFMFIADKNNSHIKRIDLDHGTVIRCRFDLSETLNEERSFGSKQAYLAILLPDTFQLRDGNTGTWTIEDQDGFKICDGELTRYMSDQMLLDYIPRDKQVAHLKYELVICEDDKCTMMNGEVQPVNETDSIIEFVIKINQPESNTN
;
A
#
# COMPACT_ATOMS: atom_id res chain seq x y z
N LYS A 1 12.99 -14.61 -12.47
CA LYS A 1 14.23 -13.88 -12.88
C LYS A 1 13.96 -12.40 -12.73
N LEU A 2 14.93 -11.61 -12.26
CA LEU A 2 14.79 -10.15 -12.19
C LEU A 2 15.32 -9.48 -13.46
N LYS A 3 14.68 -8.38 -13.84
CA LYS A 3 15.05 -7.56 -14.99
C LYS A 3 15.21 -6.12 -14.55
N ARG A 4 16.21 -5.44 -15.12
CA ARG A 4 16.41 -4.00 -14.98
C ARG A 4 16.15 -3.37 -16.35
N VAL A 5 15.25 -2.40 -16.36
CA VAL A 5 14.95 -1.59 -17.54
C VAL A 5 15.53 -0.21 -17.31
N ASP A 6 16.40 0.22 -18.21
CA ASP A 6 16.88 1.59 -18.25
C ASP A 6 15.88 2.43 -19.04
N MET A 7 15.29 3.44 -18.41
CA MET A 7 14.22 4.24 -19.00
C MET A 7 14.71 5.28 -20.00
N ASN A 8 15.99 5.64 -19.97
CA ASN A 8 16.58 6.61 -20.91
C ASN A 8 16.97 5.94 -22.23
N THR A 9 17.47 4.71 -22.13
CA THR A 9 17.98 3.93 -23.27
C THR A 9 16.99 2.87 -23.76
N HIS A 10 15.92 2.62 -23.01
CA HIS A 10 14.94 1.55 -23.24
C HIS A 10 15.55 0.14 -23.29
N VAL A 11 16.73 -0.06 -22.69
CA VAL A 11 17.41 -1.34 -22.64
C VAL A 11 16.91 -2.17 -21.45
N CYS A 12 16.46 -3.39 -21.74
CA CYS A 12 16.11 -4.40 -20.74
C CYS A 12 17.26 -5.41 -20.58
N SER A 13 17.77 -5.53 -19.35
CA SER A 13 18.88 -6.41 -19.01
C SER A 13 18.52 -7.32 -17.84
N SER A 14 19.21 -8.46 -17.72
CA SER A 14 19.06 -9.31 -16.53
C SER A 14 19.72 -8.65 -15.33
N TYR A 15 18.99 -8.54 -14.22
CA TYR A 15 19.52 -7.99 -12.97
C TYR A 15 20.05 -9.14 -12.11
N PHE A 16 21.37 -9.17 -11.92
CA PHE A 16 22.04 -10.18 -11.12
C PHE A 16 22.41 -9.59 -9.77
N VAL A 17 22.13 -10.36 -8.72
CA VAL A 17 22.49 -10.01 -7.33
C VAL A 17 23.20 -11.19 -6.69
N THR A 18 24.11 -10.87 -5.77
CA THR A 18 24.93 -11.86 -5.08
C THR A 18 24.18 -12.40 -3.87
N ASP A 19 23.93 -13.71 -3.81
CA ASP A 19 23.30 -14.36 -2.66
C ASP A 19 24.34 -14.56 -1.56
N ILE A 20 24.23 -13.80 -0.47
CA ILE A 20 25.18 -13.89 0.65
C ILE A 20 24.63 -14.68 1.84
N ASP A 21 23.38 -15.18 1.74
CA ASP A 21 22.74 -15.99 2.80
C ASP A 21 23.03 -17.49 2.63
N THR A 22 23.16 -17.96 1.39
CA THR A 22 23.43 -19.38 1.11
C THR A 22 24.92 -19.72 1.19
N LYS A 23 25.25 -20.81 1.90
CA LYS A 23 26.63 -21.32 1.96
C LYS A 23 27.02 -21.92 0.61
N LYS A 24 28.03 -21.32 -0.02
CA LYS A 24 28.61 -21.74 -1.30
C LYS A 24 29.08 -23.20 -1.30
N GLN A 25 28.75 -23.96 -2.35
CA GLN A 25 29.49 -25.16 -2.73
C GLN A 25 30.65 -24.80 -3.69
N ARG A 26 31.77 -25.52 -3.62
CA ARG A 26 32.95 -25.23 -4.45
C ARG A 26 32.58 -25.30 -5.94
N GLY A 27 32.75 -24.18 -6.65
CA GLY A 27 32.56 -24.09 -8.10
C GLY A 27 31.30 -23.37 -8.58
N GLU A 28 30.36 -23.02 -7.68
CA GLU A 28 29.13 -22.32 -8.09
C GLU A 28 29.29 -20.79 -8.12
N LEU A 29 28.64 -20.16 -9.12
CA LEU A 29 28.41 -18.72 -9.19
C LEU A 29 27.42 -18.31 -8.09
N ASN A 30 27.79 -17.31 -7.30
CA ASN A 30 27.01 -16.88 -6.14
C ASN A 30 25.80 -16.00 -6.50
N SER A 31 25.23 -16.21 -7.68
CA SER A 31 24.08 -15.45 -8.17
C SER A 31 22.80 -15.97 -7.51
N ALA A 32 21.99 -15.05 -7.02
CA ALA A 32 20.70 -15.38 -6.43
C ALA A 32 19.77 -16.10 -7.41
N LYS A 33 19.15 -17.16 -6.90
CA LYS A 33 18.08 -17.87 -7.59
C LYS A 33 16.75 -17.43 -6.99
N PHE A 34 15.78 -17.17 -7.88
CA PHE A 34 14.40 -16.85 -7.54
C PHE A 34 13.50 -17.89 -8.19
N ASN A 35 12.43 -18.28 -7.49
CA ASN A 35 11.46 -19.27 -7.92
C ASN A 35 10.05 -18.65 -7.91
N GLU A 36 9.59 -18.26 -9.10
CA GLU A 36 8.31 -17.57 -9.31
C GLU A 36 8.08 -16.36 -8.38
N PRO A 37 8.97 -15.34 -8.39
CA PRO A 37 8.72 -14.13 -7.61
C PRO A 37 7.45 -13.44 -8.13
N GLN A 38 6.51 -13.13 -7.23
CA GLN A 38 5.19 -12.57 -7.60
C GLN A 38 5.03 -11.09 -7.28
N GLY A 39 5.89 -10.52 -6.44
CA GLY A 39 5.83 -9.12 -6.08
C GLY A 39 7.18 -8.58 -5.68
N LEU A 40 7.37 -7.28 -5.89
CA LEU A 40 8.51 -6.53 -5.40
C LEU A 40 8.08 -5.15 -4.93
N THR A 41 8.79 -4.60 -3.96
CA THR A 41 8.65 -3.20 -3.54
C THR A 41 10.02 -2.66 -3.14
N ILE A 42 10.17 -1.34 -3.12
CA ILE A 42 11.40 -0.66 -2.71
C ILE A 42 11.06 0.20 -1.50
N PHE A 43 11.89 0.09 -0.46
CA PHE A 43 11.86 0.98 0.68
C PHE A 43 13.30 1.39 0.98
N ASP A 44 13.58 2.69 0.88
CA ASP A 44 14.92 3.25 0.99
C ASP A 44 15.88 2.58 -0.02
N HIS A 45 17.12 2.26 0.36
CA HIS A 45 18.09 1.49 -0.44
C HIS A 45 17.81 -0.03 -0.56
N PHE A 46 16.65 -0.51 -0.08
CA PHE A 46 16.32 -1.93 -0.11
C PHE A 46 15.17 -2.26 -1.07
N MET A 47 15.34 -3.31 -1.87
CA MET A 47 14.26 -3.94 -2.62
C MET A 47 13.84 -5.25 -1.95
N PHE A 48 12.55 -5.39 -1.67
CA PHE A 48 11.97 -6.60 -1.10
C PHE A 48 11.26 -7.39 -2.19
N ILE A 49 11.43 -8.71 -2.18
CA ILE A 49 10.84 -9.62 -3.17
C ILE A 49 10.10 -10.74 -2.45
N ALA A 50 8.85 -10.97 -2.86
CA ALA A 50 8.07 -12.14 -2.49
C ALA A 50 8.45 -13.33 -3.40
N ASP A 51 9.40 -14.15 -2.95
CA ASP A 51 9.92 -15.32 -3.67
C ASP A 51 9.03 -16.54 -3.40
N LYS A 52 7.85 -16.58 -4.04
CA LYS A 52 6.69 -17.41 -3.69
C LYS A 52 7.00 -18.89 -3.54
N ASN A 53 7.60 -19.52 -4.55
CA ASN A 53 7.81 -20.97 -4.51
C ASN A 53 8.98 -21.38 -3.63
N ASN A 54 9.75 -20.41 -3.13
CA ASN A 54 10.70 -20.63 -2.06
C ASN A 54 10.09 -20.32 -0.68
N SER A 55 8.87 -19.78 -0.60
CA SER A 55 8.24 -19.32 0.64
C SER A 55 9.14 -18.35 1.42
N HIS A 56 9.80 -17.42 0.72
CA HIS A 56 10.76 -16.49 1.31
C HIS A 56 10.42 -15.05 0.92
N ILE A 57 10.62 -14.13 1.86
CA ILE A 57 10.88 -12.73 1.53
C ILE A 57 12.39 -12.59 1.38
N LYS A 58 12.84 -12.06 0.24
CA LYS A 58 14.24 -11.73 0.01
C LYS A 58 14.42 -10.22 0.01
N ARG A 59 15.47 -9.73 0.68
CA ARG A 59 15.86 -8.32 0.67
C ARG A 59 17.14 -8.17 -0.13
N ILE A 60 17.07 -7.34 -1.15
CA ILE A 60 18.20 -6.90 -1.96
C ILE A 60 18.67 -5.55 -1.45
N ASP A 61 19.96 -5.44 -1.17
CA ASP A 61 20.66 -4.17 -1.00
C ASP A 61 21.01 -3.62 -2.39
N LEU A 62 20.42 -2.48 -2.75
CA LEU A 62 20.57 -1.87 -4.08
C LEU A 62 21.95 -1.24 -4.28
N ASP A 63 22.59 -0.79 -3.21
CA ASP A 63 23.91 -0.15 -3.26
C ASP A 63 25.01 -1.20 -3.45
N HIS A 64 24.88 -2.33 -2.77
CA HIS A 64 25.88 -3.40 -2.77
C HIS A 64 25.56 -4.53 -3.76
N GLY A 65 24.36 -4.58 -4.32
CA GLY A 65 23.92 -5.63 -5.24
C GLY A 65 23.90 -7.02 -4.59
N THR A 66 23.61 -7.09 -3.29
CA THR A 66 23.58 -8.35 -2.52
C THR A 66 22.15 -8.70 -2.12
N VAL A 67 21.86 -9.98 -1.90
CA VAL A 67 20.56 -10.44 -1.44
C VAL A 67 20.70 -11.38 -0.26
N ILE A 68 19.76 -11.26 0.68
CA ILE A 68 19.58 -12.18 1.80
C ILE A 68 18.13 -12.62 1.89
N ARG A 69 17.90 -13.80 2.47
CA ARG A 69 16.57 -14.15 2.98
C ARG A 69 16.30 -13.31 4.23
N CYS A 70 15.14 -12.65 4.26
CA CYS A 70 14.65 -12.05 5.49
C CYS A 70 14.31 -13.16 6.48
N ARG A 71 15.02 -13.19 7.61
CA ARG A 71 14.64 -13.96 8.79
C ARG A 71 14.03 -12.96 9.76
N PHE A 72 12.75 -13.08 10.02
CA PHE A 72 12.10 -12.31 11.07
C PHE A 72 12.32 -13.09 12.37
N ASP A 73 13.31 -12.67 13.15
CA ASP A 73 13.46 -13.19 14.50
C ASP A 73 12.56 -12.39 15.45
N LEU A 74 11.39 -12.94 15.74
CA LEU A 74 10.44 -12.34 16.67
C LEU A 74 11.00 -12.27 18.10
N SER A 75 12.09 -12.98 18.43
CA SER A 75 12.70 -12.97 19.76
C SER A 75 13.66 -11.79 19.97
N GLU A 76 14.36 -11.33 18.93
CA GLU A 76 15.20 -10.12 18.99
C GLU A 76 14.39 -8.84 18.74
N THR A 77 13.24 -8.93 18.06
CA THR A 77 12.38 -7.77 17.72
C THR A 77 11.49 -7.30 18.89
N LEU A 78 11.50 -7.99 20.04
CA LEU A 78 10.75 -7.61 21.24
C LEU A 78 11.56 -6.78 22.25
N ASN A 79 12.86 -6.54 22.01
CA ASN A 79 13.75 -5.82 22.94
C ASN A 79 13.98 -4.34 22.58
N GLU A 80 13.46 -3.88 21.45
CA GLU A 80 13.13 -2.49 21.24
C GLU A 80 11.63 -2.48 20.91
N GLU A 81 10.88 -1.50 21.38
CA GLU A 81 9.53 -1.23 20.89
C GLU A 81 9.57 -0.80 19.40
N ARG A 82 10.15 -1.62 18.52
CA ARG A 82 9.86 -1.58 17.09
C ARG A 82 8.52 -2.25 16.91
N SER A 83 7.51 -1.61 17.49
CA SER A 83 6.13 -1.73 17.09
C SER A 83 6.15 -1.68 15.56
N PHE A 84 5.76 -2.77 14.89
CA PHE A 84 5.32 -2.66 13.51
C PHE A 84 4.11 -1.75 13.57
N GLY A 85 4.41 -0.47 13.44
CA GLY A 85 3.73 0.56 14.16
C GLY A 85 2.51 1.06 13.41
N SER A 86 1.92 0.30 12.51
CA SER A 86 0.89 0.89 11.66
C SER A 86 -0.43 1.04 12.42
N LYS A 87 -1.05 2.21 12.29
CA LYS A 87 -2.49 2.42 12.51
C LYS A 87 -3.25 2.14 11.22
N GLN A 88 -4.48 1.66 11.34
CA GLN A 88 -5.35 1.37 10.20
C GLN A 88 -6.21 2.58 9.87
N ALA A 89 -6.20 3.02 8.62
CA ALA A 89 -7.06 4.10 8.15
C ALA A 89 -8.35 3.52 7.56
N TYR A 90 -9.50 4.00 8.03
CA TYR A 90 -10.81 3.60 7.55
C TYR A 90 -11.58 4.81 6.99
N LEU A 91 -12.42 4.55 5.99
CA LEU A 91 -13.37 5.49 5.45
C LEU A 91 -14.80 4.99 5.68
N ALA A 92 -15.61 5.78 6.36
CA ALA A 92 -17.05 5.61 6.42
C ALA A 92 -17.72 6.55 5.41
N ILE A 93 -18.61 6.01 4.58
CA ILE A 93 -19.46 6.82 3.68
C ILE A 93 -20.87 6.81 4.26
N LEU A 94 -21.32 7.96 4.74
CA LEU A 94 -22.69 8.13 5.24
C LEU A 94 -23.59 8.50 4.06
N LEU A 95 -24.48 7.57 3.74
CA LEU A 95 -25.47 7.69 2.67
C LEU A 95 -26.87 7.89 3.24
N PRO A 96 -27.76 8.61 2.54
CA PRO A 96 -29.18 8.60 2.85
C PRO A 96 -29.77 7.20 2.65
N ASP A 97 -30.85 6.87 3.38
CA ASP A 97 -31.52 5.55 3.35
C ASP A 97 -31.99 5.11 1.95
N THR A 98 -32.07 6.04 1.00
CA THR A 98 -32.45 5.81 -0.39
C THR A 98 -31.32 5.30 -1.27
N PHE A 99 -30.07 5.34 -0.80
CA PHE A 99 -28.88 4.93 -1.54
C PHE A 99 -28.38 3.56 -1.08
N GLN A 100 -27.93 2.76 -2.02
CA GLN A 100 -27.24 1.48 -1.75
C GLN A 100 -25.87 1.49 -2.41
N LEU A 101 -24.86 1.10 -1.64
CA LEU A 101 -23.53 0.83 -2.17
C LEU A 101 -23.61 -0.41 -3.05
N ARG A 102 -23.15 -0.28 -4.30
CA ARG A 102 -22.99 -1.40 -5.23
C ARG A 102 -21.51 -1.69 -5.41
N ASP A 103 -21.18 -2.96 -5.62
CA ASP A 103 -19.84 -3.38 -6.04
C ASP A 103 -19.52 -2.65 -7.37
N GLY A 104 -18.53 -1.75 -7.34
CA GLY A 104 -18.11 -0.92 -8.48
C GLY A 104 -16.59 -0.93 -8.66
N ASN A 105 -16.11 -0.40 -9.78
CA ASN A 105 -14.68 -0.25 -10.02
C ASN A 105 -14.10 0.81 -9.07
N THR A 106 -13.04 0.41 -8.37
CA THR A 106 -12.11 1.16 -7.51
C THR A 106 -12.14 2.69 -7.67
N GLY A 107 -12.37 3.42 -6.58
CA GLY A 107 -12.10 4.86 -6.48
C GLY A 107 -10.62 5.13 -6.18
N THR A 108 -10.15 6.34 -6.42
CA THR A 108 -8.78 6.77 -6.08
C THR A 108 -8.80 7.70 -4.88
N TRP A 109 -7.90 7.47 -3.93
CA TRP A 109 -7.69 8.35 -2.79
C TRP A 109 -6.22 8.64 -2.56
N THR A 110 -5.94 9.73 -1.86
CA THR A 110 -4.60 10.09 -1.42
C THR A 110 -4.63 10.59 0.00
N ILE A 111 -3.81 10.00 0.86
CA ILE A 111 -3.63 10.43 2.24
C ILE A 111 -2.38 11.30 2.31
N GLU A 112 -2.51 12.50 2.87
CA GLU A 112 -1.40 13.43 3.04
C GLU A 112 -1.16 13.70 4.54
N ASP A 113 0.10 13.52 4.95
CA ASP A 113 0.62 13.92 6.27
C ASP A 113 0.96 15.42 6.28
N GLN A 114 1.04 16.03 7.47
CA GLN A 114 1.51 17.40 7.68
C GLN A 114 2.94 17.61 7.15
N ASP A 115 3.76 16.57 7.16
CA ASP A 115 5.14 16.59 6.63
C ASP A 115 5.21 16.32 5.11
N GLY A 116 4.07 16.19 4.43
CA GLY A 116 4.00 15.98 2.98
C GLY A 116 4.21 14.54 2.52
N PHE A 117 4.23 13.56 3.43
CA PHE A 117 4.16 12.14 3.07
C PHE A 117 2.82 11.85 2.39
N LYS A 118 2.86 11.15 1.25
CA LYS A 118 1.68 10.83 0.43
C LYS A 118 1.57 9.32 0.21
N ILE A 119 0.40 8.78 0.48
CA ILE A 119 0.00 7.42 0.10
C ILE A 119 -1.05 7.54 -0.99
N CYS A 120 -0.80 6.91 -2.14
CA CYS A 120 -1.62 7.07 -3.35
C CYS A 120 -2.28 5.77 -3.85
N ASP A 121 -2.31 4.71 -3.07
CA ASP A 121 -2.71 3.40 -3.60
C ASP A 121 -3.43 2.59 -2.53
N GLY A 122 -4.75 2.52 -2.64
CA GLY A 122 -5.54 1.59 -1.86
C GLY A 122 -6.58 0.94 -2.75
N GLU A 123 -6.63 -0.39 -2.71
CA GLU A 123 -7.72 -1.15 -3.30
C GLU A 123 -8.82 -1.32 -2.25
N LEU A 124 -10.07 -1.04 -2.64
CA LEU A 124 -11.24 -1.33 -1.81
C LEU A 124 -11.34 -2.84 -1.59
N THR A 125 -10.85 -3.31 -0.45
CA THR A 125 -11.01 -4.70 -0.04
C THR A 125 -12.37 -4.91 0.60
N ARG A 126 -13.04 -6.01 0.22
CA ARG A 126 -14.47 -6.28 0.44
C ARG A 126 -14.93 -6.22 1.92
N TYR A 127 -16.18 -5.78 2.05
CA TYR A 127 -16.99 -5.46 3.24
C TYR A 127 -17.22 -6.55 4.29
N MET A 128 -17.18 -6.14 5.57
CA MET A 128 -17.99 -6.70 6.66
C MET A 128 -18.67 -5.62 7.54
N SER A 129 -18.58 -4.32 7.21
CA SER A 129 -19.19 -3.22 7.98
C SER A 129 -19.35 -1.94 7.15
N ASP A 130 -20.04 -0.92 7.68
CA ASP A 130 -20.22 0.42 7.08
C ASP A 130 -18.91 1.25 6.94
N GLN A 131 -17.75 0.59 7.06
CA GLN A 131 -16.42 1.17 7.02
C GLN A 131 -15.53 0.40 6.04
N MET A 132 -14.77 1.13 5.23
CA MET A 132 -13.85 0.62 4.22
C MET A 132 -12.42 0.82 4.71
N LEU A 133 -11.58 -0.23 4.71
CA LEU A 133 -10.15 -0.09 5.00
C LEU A 133 -9.45 0.58 3.81
N LEU A 134 -8.73 1.68 4.06
CA LEU A 134 -7.99 2.43 3.05
C LEU A 134 -6.53 1.94 2.95
N ASP A 135 -5.80 1.98 4.07
CA ASP A 135 -4.39 1.57 4.14
C ASP A 135 -3.90 1.45 5.60
N TYR A 136 -2.63 1.05 5.77
CA TYR A 136 -1.86 1.01 7.00
C TYR A 136 -0.86 2.17 7.03
N ILE A 137 -1.00 3.04 8.03
CA ILE A 137 -0.21 4.26 8.17
C ILE A 137 0.76 4.10 9.35
N PRO A 138 2.06 4.40 9.22
CA PRO A 138 2.99 4.37 10.35
C PRO A 138 2.51 5.21 11.55
N ARG A 139 2.68 4.71 12.79
CA ARG A 139 2.19 5.35 14.04
C ARG A 139 2.81 6.72 14.27
N ASP A 140 4.03 6.92 13.83
CA ASP A 140 4.78 8.18 13.95
C ASP A 140 4.28 9.28 12.99
N LYS A 141 3.43 8.93 12.02
CA LYS A 141 2.87 9.87 11.05
C LYS A 141 1.55 10.44 11.54
N GLN A 142 1.32 11.74 11.37
CA GLN A 142 0.04 12.37 11.69
C GLN A 142 -0.71 12.71 10.41
N VAL A 143 -1.97 12.29 10.29
CA VAL A 143 -2.67 12.53 9.02
C VAL A 143 -3.37 13.87 9.06
N ALA A 144 -3.04 14.75 8.11
CA ALA A 144 -3.68 16.05 7.99
C ALA A 144 -5.05 15.93 7.30
N HIS A 145 -5.08 15.22 6.18
CA HIS A 145 -6.28 15.09 5.35
C HIS A 145 -6.23 13.90 4.38
N LEU A 146 -7.43 13.47 4.01
CA LEU A 146 -7.71 12.52 2.94
C LEU A 146 -8.32 13.29 1.75
N LYS A 147 -7.65 13.23 0.60
CA LYS A 147 -8.20 13.68 -0.69
C LYS A 147 -8.83 12.48 -1.40
N TYR A 148 -10.02 12.68 -1.95
CA TYR A 148 -10.75 11.62 -2.63
C TYR A 148 -11.31 12.08 -3.96
N GLU A 149 -11.45 11.12 -4.88
CA GLU A 149 -12.23 11.24 -6.10
C GLU A 149 -13.17 10.03 -6.18
N LEU A 150 -14.47 10.31 -6.08
CA LEU A 150 -15.53 9.32 -6.08
C LEU A 150 -16.40 9.52 -7.32
N VAL A 151 -16.79 8.41 -7.94
CA VAL A 151 -17.78 8.41 -9.02
C VAL A 151 -19.09 7.90 -8.46
N ILE A 152 -20.11 8.75 -8.47
CA ILE A 152 -21.46 8.42 -8.00
C ILE A 152 -22.34 8.24 -9.23
N CYS A 153 -22.85 7.02 -9.43
CA CYS A 153 -23.76 6.71 -10.53
C CYS A 153 -25.19 6.52 -10.00
N GLU A 154 -26.11 7.37 -10.45
CA GLU A 154 -27.55 7.23 -10.25
C GLU A 154 -28.20 6.88 -11.60
N ASP A 155 -28.90 5.76 -11.65
CA ASP A 155 -29.43 5.16 -12.88
C ASP A 155 -28.35 5.02 -13.97
N ASP A 156 -28.32 5.94 -14.95
CA ASP A 156 -27.36 6.01 -16.07
C ASP A 156 -26.51 7.29 -16.07
N LYS A 157 -26.62 8.13 -15.02
CA LYS A 157 -25.84 9.36 -14.88
C LYS A 157 -24.78 9.17 -13.81
N CYS A 158 -23.52 9.21 -14.23
CA CYS A 158 -22.39 9.26 -13.32
C CYS A 158 -21.92 10.70 -13.12
N THR A 159 -21.77 11.10 -11.86
CA THR A 159 -21.20 12.37 -11.44
C THR A 159 -19.90 12.12 -10.71
N MET A 160 -18.90 12.94 -10.99
CA MET A 160 -17.66 12.93 -10.24
C MET A 160 -17.78 13.87 -9.04
N MET A 161 -17.42 13.37 -7.88
CA MET A 161 -17.32 14.14 -6.65
C MET A 161 -15.88 14.04 -6.15
N ASN A 162 -15.24 15.19 -5.97
CA ASN A 162 -13.93 15.27 -5.34
C ASN A 162 -14.01 16.14 -4.09
N GLY A 163 -13.09 15.93 -3.17
CA GLY A 163 -13.05 16.68 -1.94
C GLY A 163 -11.87 16.31 -1.07
N GLU A 164 -11.81 16.99 0.07
CA GLU A 164 -10.79 16.82 1.10
C GLU A 164 -11.49 16.76 2.46
N VAL A 165 -11.16 15.77 3.27
CA VAL A 165 -11.70 15.59 4.63
C VAL A 165 -10.57 15.38 5.63
N GLN A 166 -10.75 15.94 6.82
CA GLN A 166 -9.86 15.69 7.95
C GLN A 166 -10.29 14.42 8.70
N PRO A 167 -9.37 13.77 9.44
CA PRO A 167 -9.74 12.67 10.33
C PRO A 167 -10.81 13.11 11.33
N VAL A 168 -11.87 12.30 11.50
CA VAL A 168 -12.87 12.52 12.56
C VAL A 168 -12.45 11.90 13.88
N ASN A 169 -11.56 10.90 13.82
CA ASN A 169 -11.02 10.19 14.96
C ASN A 169 -9.61 9.71 14.60
N GLU A 170 -8.66 9.91 15.50
CA GLU A 170 -7.28 9.47 15.34
C GLU A 170 -6.76 8.97 16.68
N THR A 171 -6.36 7.71 16.70
CA THR A 171 -5.80 7.01 17.86
C THR A 171 -4.49 6.34 17.47
N ASP A 172 -3.79 5.76 18.44
CA ASP A 172 -2.55 5.02 18.20
C ASP A 172 -2.73 3.76 17.32
N SER A 173 -3.98 3.35 17.07
CA SER A 173 -4.30 2.14 16.31
C SER A 173 -5.17 2.40 15.08
N ILE A 174 -5.97 3.47 15.06
CA ILE A 174 -7.00 3.70 14.05
C ILE A 174 -7.07 5.17 13.66
N ILE A 175 -7.26 5.44 12.36
CA ILE A 175 -7.70 6.73 11.84
C ILE A 175 -9.02 6.53 11.11
N GLU A 176 -10.00 7.37 11.38
CA GLU A 176 -11.30 7.31 10.71
C GLU A 176 -11.57 8.59 9.94
N PHE A 177 -12.01 8.43 8.69
CA PHE A 177 -12.51 9.48 7.83
C PHE A 177 -14.00 9.27 7.59
N VAL A 178 -14.74 10.37 7.47
CA VAL A 178 -16.17 10.33 7.16
C VAL A 178 -16.47 11.25 5.99
N ILE A 179 -17.06 10.69 4.94
CA ILE A 179 -17.63 11.47 3.83
C ILE A 179 -19.16 11.38 3.93
N LYS A 180 -19.81 12.55 3.93
CA LYS A 180 -21.27 12.65 3.91
C LYS A 180 -21.71 13.05 2.52
N ILE A 181 -22.49 12.18 1.87
CA ILE A 181 -23.10 12.48 0.58
C ILE A 181 -24.54 12.89 0.85
N ASN A 182 -24.84 14.18 0.69
CA ASN A 182 -26.20 14.69 0.80
C ASN A 182 -26.89 14.59 -0.56
N GLN A 183 -28.22 14.40 -0.58
CA GLN A 183 -28.97 14.51 -1.81
C GLN A 183 -28.74 15.90 -2.44
N PRO A 184 -28.56 16.01 -3.76
CA PRO A 184 -28.65 17.30 -4.42
C PRO A 184 -30.07 17.82 -4.14
N GLU A 185 -30.17 19.01 -3.55
CA GLU A 185 -31.46 19.67 -3.35
C GLU A 185 -32.19 19.67 -4.69
N SER A 186 -33.37 19.04 -4.74
CA SER A 186 -34.24 19.18 -5.90
C SER A 186 -34.56 20.66 -6.01
N ASN A 187 -33.91 21.36 -6.94
CA ASN A 187 -34.26 22.71 -7.35
C ASN A 187 -35.70 22.67 -7.89
N THR A 188 -36.67 22.80 -7.00
CA THR A 188 -38.03 23.20 -7.33
C THR A 188 -37.99 24.70 -7.54
N ASN A 189 -37.96 25.11 -8.81
CA ASN A 189 -38.51 26.38 -9.29
C ASN A 189 -39.35 26.08 -10.53
#